data_AF-A0AA36H1C8-F1
#
_entry.id   AF-A0AA36H1C8-F1
#
_cell.length_a   1.000
_cell.length_b   1.000
_cell.length_c   1.000
_cell.angle_alpha   90.00
_cell.angle_beta   90.00
_cell.angle_gamma   90.00
#
_symmetry.space_group_name_H-M   'P 1'
#
loop_
_entity.id
_entity.type
_entity.pdbx_description
1 polymer ?
#
loop_
_entity_poly.entity_id
_entity_poly.type
_entity_poly.pdbx_seq_one_letter_code
_entity_poly.pdbx_strand_id
1 'polypeptide(L)' 'IKLPYYKDCGTHGRKNGEDVTTAWKRCANDYKCAKQCVEAYMNRYKKQCASIGQNSCQAMARLHNGGPS' A
#
# COMPACT_ATOMS: atom_id res chain seq x y z
N ILE A 1 -3.70 4.46 -5.21
CA ILE A 1 -2.36 4.25 -4.60
C ILE A 1 -1.27 4.90 -5.45
N LYS A 2 -0.22 5.51 -4.85
CA LYS A 2 0.93 6.11 -5.58
C LYS A 2 1.95 5.03 -5.99
N LEU A 3 2.81 5.27 -6.98
CA LEU A 3 3.80 4.27 -7.43
C LEU A 3 4.79 3.84 -6.32
N PRO A 4 5.38 4.73 -5.50
CA PRO A 4 6.24 4.31 -4.38
C PRO A 4 5.50 3.44 -3.36
N TYR A 5 4.25 3.79 -3.07
CA TYR A 5 3.36 2.99 -2.21
C TYR A 5 3.20 1.56 -2.74
N TYR A 6 3.01 1.42 -4.06
CA TYR A 6 2.89 0.11 -4.70
C TYR A 6 4.19 -0.72 -4.64
N LYS A 7 5.34 -0.07 -4.76
CA LYS A 7 6.64 -0.74 -4.57
C LYS A 7 6.78 -1.26 -3.14
N ASP A 8 6.40 -0.46 -2.16
CA ASP A 8 6.51 -0.81 -0.74
C ASP A 8 5.54 -1.90 -0.29
N CYS A 9 4.37 -2.00 -0.93
CA CYS A 9 3.41 -3.06 -0.65
C CYS A 9 3.78 -4.42 -1.30
N GLY A 10 4.92 -4.52 -1.98
CA GLY A 10 5.40 -5.78 -2.57
C GLY A 10 4.99 -6.01 -4.03
N THR A 11 4.55 -4.98 -4.75
CA THR A 11 4.24 -5.03 -6.19
C THR A 11 3.26 -6.15 -6.59
N HIS A 12 2.18 -6.30 -5.82
CA HIS A 12 1.19 -7.35 -6.08
C HIS A 12 0.62 -7.33 -7.49
N GLY A 13 0.39 -8.52 -8.05
CA GLY A 13 -0.14 -8.69 -9.39
C GLY A 13 0.83 -8.37 -10.52
N ARG A 14 2.10 -8.01 -10.25
CA ARG A 14 3.14 -7.82 -11.26
C ARG A 14 3.57 -9.17 -11.84
N LYS A 15 3.61 -9.26 -13.17
CA LYS A 15 4.09 -10.45 -13.90
C LYS A 15 5.62 -10.40 -14.05
N ASN A 16 6.24 -11.57 -14.25
CA ASN A 16 7.68 -11.63 -14.47
C ASN A 16 8.07 -10.83 -15.73
N GLY A 17 9.09 -9.98 -15.61
CA GLY A 17 9.52 -9.08 -16.69
C GLY A 17 8.59 -7.89 -16.98
N GLU A 18 7.44 -7.75 -16.31
CA GLU A 18 6.51 -6.63 -16.54
C GLU A 18 7.09 -5.32 -15.98
N ASP A 19 6.90 -4.22 -16.70
CA ASP A 19 7.20 -2.88 -16.20
C ASP A 19 6.39 -2.58 -14.92
N VAL A 20 7.07 -2.06 -13.90
CA VAL A 20 6.45 -1.79 -12.60
C VAL A 20 5.37 -0.71 -12.69
N THR A 21 5.51 0.24 -13.61
CA THR A 21 4.56 1.34 -13.80
C THR A 21 3.26 0.84 -14.41
N THR A 22 3.37 -0.08 -15.36
CA THR A 22 2.24 -0.78 -15.99
C THR A 22 1.51 -1.64 -14.98
N ALA A 23 2.24 -2.47 -14.23
CA ALA A 23 1.67 -3.31 -13.18
C ALA A 23 0.96 -2.48 -12.09
N TRP A 24 1.58 -1.37 -11.67
CA TRP A 24 1.00 -0.42 -10.71
C TRP A 24 -0.34 0.14 -11.20
N LYS A 25 -0.39 0.70 -12.41
CA LYS A 25 -1.63 1.28 -12.95
C LYS A 25 -2.76 0.25 -13.02
N ARG A 26 -2.44 -0.97 -13.49
CA ARG A 26 -3.41 -2.08 -13.50
C ARG A 26 -3.88 -2.46 -12.10
N CYS A 27 -2.96 -2.61 -11.15
CA CYS A 27 -3.30 -2.94 -9.77
C CYS A 27 -4.11 -1.84 -9.09
N ALA A 28 -3.81 -0.57 -9.36
CA ALA A 28 -4.54 0.58 -8.82
C ALA A 28 -5.99 0.66 -9.33
N ASN A 29 -6.26 0.11 -10.52
CA ASN A 29 -7.61 0.03 -11.13
C ASN A 29 -8.35 -1.28 -10.79
N ASP A 30 -7.70 -2.23 -10.10
CA ASP A 30 -8.31 -3.48 -9.67
C ASP A 30 -8.53 -3.46 -8.15
N TYR A 31 -9.80 -3.54 -7.72
CA TYR A 31 -10.14 -3.43 -6.30
C TYR A 31 -9.42 -4.47 -5.43
N LYS A 32 -9.34 -5.72 -5.89
CA LYS A 32 -8.74 -6.81 -5.13
C LYS A 32 -7.23 -6.59 -4.95
N CYS A 33 -6.53 -6.21 -6.02
CA CYS A 33 -5.11 -5.92 -6.00
C CYS A 33 -4.80 -4.67 -5.17
N ALA A 34 -5.57 -3.59 -5.36
CA ALA A 34 -5.42 -2.36 -4.58
C ALA A 34 -5.64 -2.62 -3.08
N LYS A 35 -6.67 -3.39 -2.71
CA LYS A 35 -6.94 -3.77 -1.33
C LYS A 35 -5.76 -4.54 -0.71
N GLN A 36 -5.27 -5.58 -1.38
CA GLN A 36 -4.12 -6.36 -0.90
C GLN A 36 -2.88 -5.47 -0.71
N CYS A 37 -2.63 -4.57 -1.66
CA CYS A 37 -1.52 -3.62 -1.56
C CYS A 37 -1.68 -2.67 -0.36
N VAL A 38 -2.89 -2.17 -0.10
CA VAL A 38 -3.15 -1.36 1.09
C VAL A 38 -2.94 -2.15 2.38
N GLU A 39 -3.45 -3.38 2.48
CA GLU A 39 -3.26 -4.25 3.65
C GLU A 39 -1.78 -4.56 3.92
N ALA A 40 -1.02 -4.91 2.88
CA ALA A 40 0.42 -5.15 2.98
C ALA A 40 1.19 -3.90 3.43
N TYR A 41 0.86 -2.74 2.87
CA TYR A 41 1.47 -1.47 3.26
C TYR A 41 1.18 -1.10 4.72
N MET A 42 -0.06 -1.28 5.16
CA MET A 42 -0.42 -1.05 6.57
C MET A 42 0.31 -2.02 7.49
N ASN A 43 0.38 -3.31 7.15
CA ASN A 43 1.12 -4.27 7.98
C ASN A 43 2.61 -3.93 8.08
N ARG A 44 3.18 -3.35 7.03
CA ARG A 44 4.57 -2.88 7.03
C ARG A 44 4.79 -1.68 7.96
N TYR A 45 3.90 -0.70 7.96
CA TYR A 45 4.15 0.60 8.60
C TYR A 45 3.30 0.92 9.85
N LYS A 46 2.25 0.16 10.16
CA LYS A 46 1.30 0.46 11.25
C LYS A 46 1.94 0.70 12.62
N LYS A 47 3.06 0.04 12.91
CA LYS A 47 3.81 0.21 14.17
C LYS A 47 4.25 1.66 14.41
N GLN A 48 4.44 2.45 13.35
CA GLN A 48 4.78 3.87 13.45
C GLN A 48 3.63 4.72 14.02
N CYS A 49 2.39 4.21 14.00
CA CYS A 49 1.21 4.86 14.55
C CYS A 49 0.77 4.28 15.90
N ALA A 50 1.68 3.65 16.66
CA ALA A 50 1.34 3.00 17.93
C ALA A 50 0.61 3.92 18.93
N SER A 51 0.98 5.21 18.98
CA SER A 51 0.42 6.22 19.89
C SER A 51 -1.06 6.56 19.67
N ILE A 52 -1.59 6.26 18.47
CA ILE A 52 -3.00 6.52 18.10
C ILE A 52 -3.76 5.23 17.77
N GLY A 53 -3.22 4.09 18.24
CA GLY A 53 -3.72 2.76 17.95
C GLY A 53 -3.34 2.31 16.54
N GLN A 54 -2.28 1.51 16.41
CA GLN A 54 -1.74 1.05 15.12
C GLN A 54 -2.74 0.36 14.17
N ASN A 55 -3.81 -0.26 14.69
CA ASN A 55 -4.83 -0.91 13.86
C ASN A 55 -6.10 -0.04 13.68
N SER A 56 -6.09 1.22 14.14
CA SER A 56 -7.25 2.12 14.01
C SER A 56 -7.42 2.58 12.56
N CYS A 57 -8.66 2.89 12.18
CA CYS A 57 -8.95 3.52 10.88
C CYS A 57 -8.21 4.86 10.74
N GLN A 58 -8.06 5.60 11.85
CA GLN A 58 -7.30 6.85 11.88
C GLN A 58 -5.82 6.62 11.52
N ALA A 59 -5.17 5.62 12.10
CA ALA A 59 -3.79 5.26 11.76
C ALA A 59 -3.67 4.87 10.28
N MET A 60 -4.60 4.04 9.80
CA MET A 60 -4.64 3.61 8.40
C MET A 60 -4.81 4.78 7.42
N ALA A 61 -5.74 5.71 7.70
CA ALA A 61 -5.98 6.88 6.87
C ALA A 61 -4.78 7.82 6.83
N ARG A 62 -4.12 8.05 7.98
CA ARG A 62 -2.91 8.87 8.07
C ARG A 62 -1.75 8.27 7.28
N LEU A 63 -1.49 6.97 7.43
CA LEU A 63 -0.47 6.27 6.65
C LEU A 63 -0.80 6.24 5.15
N HIS A 64 -2.08 6.09 4.79
CA HIS A 64 -2.49 6.05 3.38
C HIS A 64 -2.25 7.39 2.68
N ASN A 65 -2.52 8.50 3.38
CA ASN A 65 -2.38 9.84 2.85
C ASN A 65 -0.92 10.36 2.93
N GLY A 66 -0.31 10.22 4.11
CA GLY A 66 0.99 10.80 4.46
C GLY A 66 2.20 9.90 4.20
N GLY A 67 2.01 8.59 4.07
CA GLY A 67 3.10 7.62 4.03
C GLY A 67 3.74 7.38 5.41
N PRO A 68 4.84 6.62 5.47
CA PRO A 68 5.60 6.37 6.69
C PRO A 68 6.41 7.60 7.09
N SER A 69 5.99 8.26 8.17
CA SER A 69 6.62 9.47 8.71
C SER A 69 6.33 9.59 10.19
#